data_AF-A0A7H4LSZ1-F1
#
_entry.id   AF-A0A7H4LSZ1-F1
#
_cell.length_a   1.000
_cell.length_b   1.000
_cell.length_c   1.000
_cell.angle_alpha   90.00
_cell.angle_beta   90.00
_cell.angle_gamma   90.00
#
_symmetry.space_group_name_H-M   'P 1'
#
loop_
_entity.id
_entity.type
_entity.pdbx_description
1 polymer ?
#
loop_
_entity_poly.entity_id
_entity_poly.type
_entity_poly.pdbx_seq_one_letter_code
_entity_poly.pdbx_strand_id
1 'polypeptide(L)'
;MGRVLAGIVADSCGWHDPFGGILNADETREKYGAGRYQELRNGFYRNGVDNLLVEMGKWDLGLEDLLMVVNFFSKVTVDEDGRFQFISANSRAGDYVELFAPMDVLMVLTALPHPQDPAAEYAPRPIQLSWYQADDAQAAAEALFTRDENQRAFLNTQLFAL
;
A
#
# COMPACT_ATOMS: atom_id res chain seq x y z
N MET A 1 12.21 -17.52 8.49
CA MET A 1 11.36 -16.32 8.24
C MET A 1 12.25 -15.24 7.64
N GLY A 2 11.73 -14.48 6.68
CA GLY A 2 12.51 -13.58 5.82
C GLY A 2 12.51 -14.06 4.38
N ARG A 3 11.34 -14.06 3.75
CA ARG A 3 11.13 -14.34 2.32
C ARG A 3 10.75 -13.03 1.65
N VAL A 4 11.18 -12.83 0.41
CA VAL A 4 10.71 -11.71 -0.41
C VAL A 4 9.39 -12.08 -1.06
N LEU A 5 8.35 -11.29 -0.79
CA LEU A 5 7.07 -11.35 -1.51
C LEU A 5 7.11 -10.48 -2.75
N ALA A 6 7.58 -9.24 -2.59
CA ALA A 6 7.80 -8.30 -3.68
C ALA A 6 8.95 -7.34 -3.34
N GLY A 7 9.57 -6.74 -4.36
CA GLY A 7 10.56 -5.67 -4.22
C GLY A 7 10.28 -4.52 -5.17
N ILE A 8 10.61 -3.30 -4.73
CA ILE A 8 10.48 -2.09 -5.54
C ILE A 8 11.67 -2.01 -6.51
N VAL A 9 11.41 -2.15 -7.81
CA VAL A 9 12.44 -2.11 -8.87
C VAL A 9 12.56 -0.73 -9.52
N ALA A 10 11.51 0.08 -9.43
CA ALA A 10 11.53 1.49 -9.82
C ALA A 10 10.57 2.30 -8.94
N ASP A 11 10.97 3.53 -8.62
CA ASP A 11 10.19 4.46 -7.81
C ASP A 11 10.53 5.89 -8.23
N SER A 12 9.54 6.62 -8.74
CA SER A 12 9.69 8.04 -9.10
C SER A 12 9.30 9.00 -7.97
N CYS A 13 8.63 8.52 -6.93
CA CYS A 13 8.15 9.29 -5.78
C CYS A 13 9.24 9.35 -4.69
N GLY A 14 9.98 8.26 -4.49
CA GLY A 14 11.12 8.13 -3.59
C GLY A 14 10.75 7.85 -2.12
N TRP A 15 9.49 8.01 -1.73
CA TRP A 15 9.03 7.74 -0.37
C TRP A 15 7.61 7.21 -0.31
N HIS A 16 7.42 6.20 0.53
CA HIS A 16 6.15 5.55 0.84
C HIS A 16 6.01 5.37 2.35
N ASP A 17 4.79 5.36 2.87
CA ASP A 17 4.54 5.27 4.31
C ASP A 17 4.18 3.84 4.73
N PRO A 18 4.96 3.20 5.62
CA PRO A 18 4.60 1.91 6.22
C PRO A 18 3.98 2.04 7.63
N PHE A 19 3.73 3.26 8.14
CA PHE A 19 3.32 3.50 9.52
C PHE A 19 1.84 3.81 9.69
N GLY A 20 1.26 4.56 8.76
CA GLY A 20 0.00 5.27 8.96
C GLY A 20 -1.26 4.40 9.00
N GLY A 21 -1.15 3.11 8.67
CA GLY A 21 -2.29 2.21 8.63
C GLY A 21 -3.34 2.65 7.60
N ILE A 22 -4.61 2.38 7.90
CA ILE A 22 -5.76 2.61 7.02
C ILE A 22 -6.93 3.17 7.82
N LEU A 23 -7.74 4.03 7.22
CA LEU A 23 -8.95 4.55 7.87
C LEU A 23 -9.98 3.44 8.05
N ASN A 24 -10.58 3.35 9.24
CA ASN A 24 -11.79 2.58 9.50
C ASN A 24 -13.07 3.44 9.37
N ALA A 25 -14.24 2.82 9.51
CA ALA A 25 -15.53 3.49 9.32
C ALA A 25 -15.79 4.63 10.33
N ASP A 26 -15.34 4.49 11.57
CA ASP A 26 -15.55 5.50 12.62
C ASP A 26 -14.57 6.68 12.45
N GLU A 27 -13.30 6.42 12.16
CA GLU A 27 -12.31 7.46 11.84
C GLU A 27 -12.71 8.25 10.59
N THR A 28 -13.24 7.56 9.56
CA THR A 28 -13.75 8.22 8.34
C THR A 28 -14.91 9.15 8.67
N ARG A 29 -15.81 8.72 9.58
CA ARG A 29 -16.95 9.54 10.01
C ARG A 29 -16.52 10.71 10.88
N GLU A 30 -15.53 10.51 11.76
CA GLU A 30 -14.95 11.60 12.57
C GLU A 30 -14.31 12.66 11.68
N LYS A 31 -13.55 12.23 10.68
CA LYS A 31 -12.77 13.11 9.81
C LYS A 31 -13.63 13.85 8.77
N TYR A 32 -14.56 13.15 8.12
CA TYR A 32 -15.30 13.68 6.97
C TYR A 32 -16.79 13.90 7.25
N GLY A 33 -17.32 13.39 8.37
CA GLY A 33 -18.75 13.40 8.68
C GLY A 33 -19.52 12.25 8.03
N ALA A 34 -20.84 12.41 7.95
CA ALA A 34 -21.70 11.43 7.28
C ALA A 34 -21.60 11.56 5.76
N GLY A 35 -21.35 10.45 5.07
CA GLY A 35 -21.36 10.40 3.61
C GLY A 35 -22.03 9.13 3.11
N ARG A 36 -23.36 9.06 3.21
CA ARG A 36 -24.13 7.85 2.91
C ARG A 36 -24.33 7.67 1.41
N TYR A 37 -24.35 6.42 0.96
CA TYR A 37 -24.61 6.07 -0.45
C TYR A 37 -25.96 6.62 -0.98
N GLN A 38 -27.01 6.60 -0.16
CA GLN A 38 -28.33 7.08 -0.59
C GLN A 38 -28.34 8.57 -0.96
N GLU A 39 -27.43 9.35 -0.36
CA GLU A 39 -27.32 10.80 -0.54
C GLU A 39 -26.28 11.14 -1.60
N LEU A 40 -25.09 10.54 -1.51
CA LEU A 40 -23.92 10.90 -2.31
C LEU A 40 -23.66 9.98 -3.52
N ARG A 41 -24.41 8.88 -3.66
CA ARG A 41 -24.22 7.87 -4.71
C ARG A 41 -22.77 7.42 -4.78
N ASN A 42 -22.11 7.54 -5.93
CA ASN A 42 -20.71 7.13 -6.10
C ASN A 42 -19.71 8.02 -5.33
N GLY A 43 -20.14 9.20 -4.85
CA GLY A 43 -19.34 10.08 -4.00
C GLY A 43 -19.44 9.78 -2.51
N PHE A 44 -20.09 8.67 -2.11
CA PHE A 44 -20.19 8.29 -0.71
C PHE A 44 -18.83 7.98 -0.08
N TYR A 45 -18.75 8.14 1.23
CA TYR A 45 -17.51 7.98 1.95
C TYR A 45 -17.26 6.50 2.23
N ARG A 46 -16.09 6.03 1.81
CA ARG A 46 -15.61 4.66 2.00
C ARG A 46 -14.41 4.71 2.95
N ASN A 47 -14.11 3.58 3.56
CA ASN A 47 -12.96 3.42 4.44
C ASN A 47 -12.08 2.24 3.97
N GLY A 48 -10.81 2.28 4.35
CA GLY A 48 -9.80 1.32 3.91
C GLY A 48 -10.04 -0.07 4.47
N VAL A 49 -10.39 -0.17 5.76
CA VAL A 49 -10.63 -1.45 6.44
C VAL A 49 -11.74 -2.23 5.74
N ASP A 50 -12.93 -1.63 5.57
CA ASP A 50 -14.07 -2.32 4.96
C ASP A 50 -13.80 -2.68 3.50
N ASN A 51 -13.16 -1.79 2.73
CA ASN A 51 -12.80 -2.09 1.34
C ASN A 51 -11.84 -3.28 1.26
N LEU A 52 -10.81 -3.32 2.11
CA LEU A 52 -9.83 -4.41 2.11
C LEU A 52 -10.46 -5.71 2.59
N LEU A 53 -11.31 -5.71 3.62
CA LEU A 53 -12.01 -6.90 4.09
C LEU A 53 -12.93 -7.51 3.03
N VAL A 54 -13.59 -6.70 2.21
CA VAL A 54 -14.41 -7.19 1.09
C VAL A 54 -13.56 -7.93 0.05
N GLU A 55 -12.36 -7.44 -0.24
CA GLU A 55 -11.46 -8.07 -1.21
C GLU A 55 -10.72 -9.28 -0.63
N MET A 56 -10.26 -9.18 0.62
CA MET A 56 -9.60 -10.26 1.38
C MET A 56 -10.54 -11.44 1.65
N GLY A 57 -11.81 -11.18 1.96
CA GLY A 57 -12.81 -12.21 2.22
C GLY A 57 -13.09 -13.12 1.01
N LYS A 58 -12.73 -12.71 -0.21
CA LYS A 58 -12.78 -13.56 -1.42
C LYS A 58 -11.76 -14.71 -1.38
N TRP A 59 -10.79 -14.62 -0.47
CA TRP A 59 -9.69 -15.56 -0.25
C TRP A 59 -9.73 -16.19 1.16
N ASP A 60 -10.89 -16.16 1.81
CA ASP A 60 -11.10 -16.64 3.18
C ASP A 60 -10.19 -15.95 4.24
N LEU A 61 -9.76 -14.72 3.95
CA LEU A 61 -8.97 -13.90 4.88
C LEU A 61 -9.86 -12.92 5.66
N GLY A 62 -9.55 -12.76 6.95
CA GLY A 62 -10.32 -11.98 7.90
C GLY A 62 -9.62 -10.71 8.39
N LEU A 63 -10.18 -10.10 9.44
CA LEU A 63 -9.61 -8.90 10.08
C LEU A 63 -8.29 -9.21 10.78
N GLU A 64 -8.14 -10.42 11.30
CA GLU A 64 -6.91 -10.95 11.89
C GLU A 64 -5.74 -11.03 10.90
N ASP A 65 -6.03 -11.13 9.60
CA ASP A 65 -5.05 -11.17 8.52
C ASP A 65 -4.70 -9.77 7.98
N LEU A 66 -5.47 -8.75 8.37
CA LEU A 66 -5.25 -7.37 7.96
C LEU A 66 -4.18 -6.72 8.85
N LEU A 67 -2.92 -6.96 8.46
CA LEU A 67 -1.73 -6.41 9.11
C LEU A 67 -1.39 -5.00 8.59
N MET A 68 -0.21 -4.51 8.98
CA MET A 68 0.32 -3.23 8.49
C MET A 68 0.39 -3.20 6.96
N VAL A 69 -0.14 -2.11 6.40
CA VAL A 69 -0.11 -1.84 4.95
C VAL A 69 1.09 -0.98 4.58
N VAL A 70 1.40 -0.94 3.28
CA VAL A 70 2.25 0.11 2.69
C VAL A 70 1.35 1.12 1.99
N ASN A 71 1.32 2.34 2.51
CA ASN A 71 0.66 3.49 1.90
C ASN A 71 1.56 4.07 0.81
N PHE A 72 1.48 3.51 -0.40
CA PHE A 72 2.23 4.03 -1.53
C PHE A 72 1.86 5.50 -1.82
N PHE A 73 2.83 6.30 -2.31
CA PHE A 73 2.72 7.72 -2.64
C PHE A 73 2.51 8.68 -1.45
N SER A 74 2.32 8.15 -0.24
CA SER A 74 2.19 8.91 1.01
C SER A 74 3.51 8.96 1.76
N LYS A 75 3.75 10.03 2.53
CA LYS A 75 4.93 10.16 3.37
C LYS A 75 4.56 10.60 4.76
N VAL A 76 5.07 9.85 5.73
CA VAL A 76 5.05 10.17 7.15
C VAL A 76 6.49 10.17 7.63
N THR A 77 6.86 11.19 8.38
CA THR A 77 8.14 11.29 9.08
C THR A 77 7.93 11.29 10.58
N VAL A 78 8.95 10.90 11.34
CA VAL A 78 8.92 10.91 12.80
C VAL A 78 9.91 11.98 13.28
N ASP A 79 9.45 12.90 14.13
CA ASP A 79 10.33 13.91 14.73
C ASP A 79 11.09 13.38 15.96
N GLU A 80 11.95 14.23 16.53
CA GLU A 80 12.79 13.89 17.68
C GLU A 80 11.98 13.52 18.95
N ASP A 81 10.72 13.97 19.04
CA ASP A 81 9.79 13.65 20.13
C ASP A 81 8.99 12.37 19.85
N GLY A 82 9.22 11.71 18.71
CA GLY A 82 8.49 10.51 18.30
C GLY A 82 7.11 10.80 17.69
N ARG A 83 6.79 12.05 17.34
CA ARG A 83 5.50 12.39 16.74
C ARG A 83 5.53 12.16 15.23
N PHE A 84 4.44 11.61 14.72
CA PHE A 84 4.25 11.43 13.29
C PHE A 84 3.83 12.74 12.62
N GLN A 85 4.45 13.03 11.48
CA GLN A 85 4.18 14.19 10.67
C GLN A 85 3.89 13.74 9.23
N PHE A 86 2.66 13.99 8.76
CA PHE A 86 2.30 13.72 7.38
C PHE A 86 2.83 14.83 6.46
N ILE A 87 3.48 14.43 5.37
CA ILE A 87 4.05 15.35 4.40
C ILE A 87 3.14 15.44 3.18
N SER A 88 2.34 16.52 3.14
CA SER A 88 1.47 16.82 1.99
C SER A 88 2.28 17.01 0.71
N ALA A 89 1.66 16.70 -0.43
CA ALA A 89 2.25 16.84 -1.76
C ALA A 89 3.56 16.06 -1.99
N ASN A 90 3.76 14.94 -1.27
CA ASN A 90 4.87 14.01 -1.50
C ASN A 90 4.88 13.41 -2.92
N SER A 91 3.70 13.22 -3.50
CA SER A 91 3.50 12.65 -4.84
C SER A 91 2.66 13.56 -5.73
N ARG A 92 2.84 13.39 -7.03
CA ARG A 92 2.09 14.07 -8.10
C ARG A 92 1.56 13.08 -9.11
N ALA A 93 0.58 13.53 -9.91
CA ALA A 93 0.07 12.73 -11.01
C ALA A 93 1.21 12.36 -11.98
N GLY A 94 1.25 11.09 -12.38
CA GLY A 94 2.31 10.52 -13.21
C GLY A 94 3.47 9.90 -12.43
N ASP A 95 3.55 10.09 -11.11
CA ASP A 95 4.48 9.29 -10.31
C ASP A 95 4.05 7.82 -10.31
N TYR A 96 5.03 6.92 -10.27
CA TYR A 96 4.80 5.48 -10.26
C TYR A 96 5.77 4.76 -9.32
N VAL A 97 5.32 3.59 -8.87
CA VAL A 97 6.13 2.59 -8.18
C VAL A 97 5.94 1.27 -8.93
N GLU A 98 7.03 0.57 -9.15
CA GLU A 98 7.02 -0.72 -9.85
C GLU A 98 7.52 -1.82 -8.93
N LEU A 99 6.73 -2.89 -8.85
CA LEU A 99 6.98 -4.02 -7.96
C LEU A 99 7.29 -5.27 -8.77
N PHE A 100 8.37 -5.94 -8.42
CA PHE A 100 8.69 -7.29 -8.91
C PHE A 100 8.34 -8.32 -7.85
N ALA A 101 7.53 -9.32 -8.21
CA ALA A 101 7.17 -10.44 -7.33
C ALA A 101 7.93 -11.70 -7.77
N PRO A 102 8.93 -12.19 -6.99
CA PRO A 102 9.68 -13.40 -7.33
C PRO A 102 8.94 -14.72 -7.06
N MET A 103 7.70 -14.64 -6.60
CA MET A 103 6.80 -15.77 -6.34
C MET A 103 5.35 -15.33 -6.56
N ASP A 104 4.42 -16.29 -6.55
CA ASP A 104 2.99 -15.97 -6.58
C ASP A 104 2.60 -15.15 -5.34
N VAL A 105 1.93 -14.02 -5.56
CA VAL A 105 1.48 -13.11 -4.51
C VAL A 105 0.02 -12.72 -4.70
N LEU A 106 -0.71 -12.65 -3.58
CA LEU A 106 -1.99 -11.97 -3.52
C LEU A 106 -1.75 -10.50 -3.15
N MET A 107 -2.07 -9.58 -4.07
CA MET A 107 -2.00 -8.15 -3.82
C MET A 107 -3.42 -7.58 -3.70
N VAL A 108 -3.72 -6.97 -2.55
CA VAL A 108 -5.00 -6.29 -2.28
C VAL A 108 -4.74 -4.81 -2.14
N LEU A 109 -5.49 -3.98 -2.88
CA LEU A 109 -5.26 -2.54 -2.98
C LEU A 109 -6.55 -1.76 -2.72
N THR A 110 -6.43 -0.61 -2.09
CA THR A 110 -7.51 0.38 -1.97
C THR A 110 -6.94 1.78 -2.19
N ALA A 111 -7.64 2.62 -2.95
CA ALA A 111 -7.25 3.99 -3.25
C ALA A 111 -8.13 4.95 -2.47
N LEU A 112 -7.73 5.26 -1.23
CA LEU A 112 -8.49 6.08 -0.29
C LEU A 112 -7.59 7.09 0.45
N PRO A 113 -8.16 8.12 1.10
CA PRO A 113 -7.39 9.10 1.84
C PRO A 113 -6.56 8.44 2.96
N HIS A 114 -5.34 8.94 3.14
CA HIS A 114 -4.47 8.50 4.23
C HIS A 114 -5.02 8.97 5.59
N PRO A 115 -4.90 8.18 6.68
CA PRO A 115 -5.42 8.56 7.99
C PRO A 115 -4.93 9.93 8.47
N GLN A 116 -3.63 10.21 8.30
CA GLN A 116 -2.99 11.44 8.74
C GLN A 116 -3.01 12.59 7.72
N ASP A 117 -3.65 12.43 6.55
CA ASP A 117 -3.80 13.54 5.59
C ASP A 117 -4.64 14.66 6.22
N PRO A 118 -4.18 15.92 6.31
CA PRO A 118 -4.94 17.00 6.93
C PRO A 118 -6.17 17.46 6.10
N ALA A 119 -6.38 16.94 4.89
CA ALA A 119 -7.53 17.29 4.07
C ALA A 119 -8.86 16.98 4.78
N ALA A 120 -9.71 18.01 4.90
CA ALA A 120 -11.04 17.91 5.48
C ALA A 120 -12.12 17.45 4.47
N GLU A 121 -11.80 17.48 3.17
CA GLU A 121 -12.68 17.00 2.11
C GLU A 121 -12.35 15.55 1.75
N TYR A 122 -13.38 14.72 1.60
CA TYR A 122 -13.22 13.36 1.11
C TYR A 122 -13.01 13.36 -0.41
N ALA A 123 -11.74 13.33 -0.83
CA ALA A 123 -11.35 13.40 -2.24
C ALA A 123 -10.31 12.32 -2.60
N PRO A 124 -10.71 11.02 -2.64
CA PRO A 124 -9.81 9.95 -3.09
C PRO A 124 -9.36 10.19 -4.53
N ARG A 125 -8.07 9.97 -4.80
CA ARG A 125 -7.46 10.13 -6.12
C ARG A 125 -7.37 8.77 -6.84
N PRO A 126 -7.65 8.72 -8.15
CA PRO A 126 -7.56 7.47 -8.91
C PRO A 126 -6.11 6.99 -9.01
N ILE A 127 -5.92 5.67 -9.00
CA ILE A 127 -4.64 5.00 -9.26
C ILE A 127 -4.82 4.08 -10.47
N GLN A 128 -3.83 4.02 -11.35
CA GLN A 128 -3.76 3.06 -12.42
C GLN A 128 -2.92 1.86 -11.98
N LEU A 129 -3.44 0.65 -12.18
CA LEU A 129 -2.71 -0.59 -11.98
C LEU A 129 -2.51 -1.28 -13.33
N SER A 130 -1.29 -1.73 -13.58
CA SER A 130 -0.94 -2.63 -14.67
C SER A 130 0.00 -3.71 -14.16
N TRP A 131 -0.07 -4.90 -14.72
CA TRP A 131 0.86 -5.98 -14.45
C TRP A 131 1.28 -6.63 -15.76
N TYR A 132 2.50 -7.15 -15.79
CA TYR A 132 3.07 -7.82 -16.94
C TYR A 132 4.11 -8.84 -16.48
N GLN A 133 4.43 -9.79 -17.35
CA GLN A 133 5.52 -10.72 -17.11
C GLN A 133 6.84 -10.00 -17.34
N ALA A 134 7.75 -10.02 -16.36
CA ALA A 134 9.07 -9.43 -16.53
C ALA A 134 9.81 -10.08 -17.71
N ASP A 135 10.37 -9.25 -18.59
CA ASP A 135 11.15 -9.70 -19.75
C ASP A 135 12.40 -10.49 -19.32
N ASP A 136 13.03 -10.03 -18.24
CA ASP A 136 14.15 -10.69 -17.57
C ASP A 136 13.92 -10.72 -16.05
N ALA A 137 13.33 -11.82 -15.59
CA ALA A 137 13.06 -12.04 -14.17
C ALA A 137 14.35 -12.14 -13.32
N GLN A 138 15.46 -12.57 -13.92
CA GLN A 138 16.72 -12.68 -13.20
C GLN A 138 17.33 -11.29 -12.98
N ALA A 139 17.36 -10.45 -14.01
CA ALA A 139 17.81 -9.07 -13.87
C ALA A 139 16.95 -8.27 -12.88
N ALA A 140 15.62 -8.47 -12.90
CA ALA A 140 14.72 -7.83 -11.94
C ALA A 140 14.99 -8.27 -10.49
N ALA A 141 15.30 -9.55 -10.27
CA ALA A 141 15.71 -10.06 -8.96
C ALA A 141 17.08 -9.48 -8.53
N GLU A 142 18.06 -9.49 -9.43
CA GLU A 142 19.42 -8.99 -9.15
C GLU A 142 19.45 -7.49 -8.85
N ALA A 143 18.57 -6.70 -9.47
CA ALA A 143 18.40 -5.28 -9.16
C ALA A 143 18.03 -5.04 -7.68
N LEU A 144 17.42 -6.03 -7.02
CA LEU A 144 17.02 -5.96 -5.62
C LEU A 144 18.13 -6.45 -4.66
N PHE A 145 19.26 -6.96 -5.16
CA PHE A 145 20.36 -7.48 -4.34
C PHE A 145 21.29 -6.37 -3.82
N THR A 146 20.70 -5.33 -3.25
CA THR A 146 21.44 -4.16 -2.74
C THR A 146 22.14 -4.42 -1.40
N ARG A 147 21.69 -5.44 -0.65
CA ARG A 147 22.24 -5.90 0.63
C ARG A 147 22.23 -7.42 0.72
N ASP A 148 23.10 -7.99 1.56
CA ASP A 148 23.17 -9.44 1.79
C ASP A 148 21.84 -10.00 2.33
N GLU A 149 21.10 -9.21 3.11
CA GLU A 149 19.76 -9.54 3.59
C GLU A 149 18.78 -9.83 2.44
N ASN A 150 18.87 -9.06 1.34
CA ASN A 150 18.01 -9.26 0.17
C ASN A 150 18.31 -10.62 -0.46
N GLN A 151 19.59 -10.92 -0.70
CA GLN A 151 20.00 -12.19 -1.31
C GLN A 151 19.54 -13.39 -0.46
N ARG A 152 19.72 -13.33 0.87
CA ARG A 152 19.23 -14.37 1.78
C ARG A 152 17.71 -14.53 1.71
N ALA A 153 16.97 -13.42 1.61
CA ALA A 153 15.52 -13.46 1.53
C ALA A 153 15.00 -14.05 0.21
N PHE A 154 15.69 -13.77 -0.91
CA PHE A 154 15.39 -14.39 -2.21
C PHE A 154 15.69 -15.89 -2.21
N LEU A 155 16.81 -16.31 -1.64
CA LEU A 155 17.12 -17.74 -1.47
C LEU A 155 16.03 -18.44 -0.66
N ASN A 156 15.55 -17.83 0.43
CA ASN A 156 14.46 -18.36 1.23
C ASN A 156 13.14 -18.45 0.46
N THR A 157 12.88 -17.53 -0.47
CA THR A 157 11.70 -17.58 -1.36
C THR A 157 11.82 -18.75 -2.33
N GLN A 158 12.97 -18.92 -2.99
CA GLN A 158 13.22 -20.02 -3.93
C GLN A 158 13.09 -21.38 -3.26
N LEU A 159 13.67 -21.56 -2.08
CA LEU A 159 13.58 -22.80 -1.30
C LEU A 159 12.16 -23.12 -0.80
N PHE A 160 11.24 -22.15 -0.81
CA PHE A 160 9.85 -22.36 -0.40
C PHE A 160 8.93 -22.67 -1.59
N ALA A 161 9.21 -22.07 -2.75
CA ALA A 161 8.41 -22.24 -3.95
C ALA A 161 8.75 -23.51 -4.75
N LEU A 162 9.82 -24.22 -4.37
CA LEU A 162 10.22 -25.55 -4.87
C LEU A 162 9.83 -26.63 -3.87
#